data_AF-A0A0B4FF66-F1
#
_entry.id   AF-A0A0B4FF66-F1
#
_cell.length_a   1.000
_cell.length_b   1.000
_cell.length_c   1.000
_cell.angle_alpha   90.00
_cell.angle_beta   90.00
_cell.angle_gamma   90.00
#
_symmetry.space_group_name_H-M   'P 1'
#
loop_
_entity.id
_entity.type
_entity.pdbx_description
1 polymer ?
#
loop_
_entity_poly.entity_id
_entity_poly.type
_entity_poly.pdbx_seq_one_letter_code
_entity_poly.pdbx_strand_id
1 'polypeptide(L)'
;MSSNQHQRYAKAMMTWGQGYALFHPASDVHDQAKPGVCGYIDDSGLWQSIIDLNDKAALKQAGLAGPGVPVLKPAYFETWGPKYTDTVTESKAKAEAGVAAGIPVDFSTLLEYRATEGFAAVLLCGDAVKLTMYPHKYPFRRWAKDNAQRILQMCGDVAKHGFYVMTTTWSAQDIYINAWANRANSVTIGVKGSVPQAGTVSGSVQYHRGGAVGGWHQHKAVGDERRILFFGGLYFKFRRLRKSFREVAQEKWNGTLGDHEGGIFLVENGGEAYEVESHVV
;
A
#
# COMPACT_ATOMS: atom_id res chain seq x y z
N MET A 1 -21.95 8.47 -4.18
CA MET A 1 -21.01 8.27 -3.05
C MET A 1 -19.88 7.41 -3.57
N SER A 2 -18.67 7.96 -3.72
CA SER A 2 -17.49 7.16 -4.09
C SER A 2 -17.33 6.03 -3.06
N SER A 3 -17.14 4.80 -3.54
CA SER A 3 -16.94 3.63 -2.72
C SER A 3 -15.69 3.82 -1.85
N ASN A 4 -15.86 4.02 -0.55
CA ASN A 4 -14.77 4.05 0.44
C ASN A 4 -14.18 2.63 0.71
N GLN A 5 -14.22 1.74 -0.27
CA GLN A 5 -13.73 0.37 -0.12
C GLN A 5 -12.20 0.34 -0.03
N HIS A 6 -11.50 1.15 -0.83
CA HIS A 6 -10.05 1.20 -0.83
C HIS A 6 -9.47 1.76 0.49
N GLN A 7 -10.07 2.81 1.09
CA GLN A 7 -9.56 3.32 2.38
C GLN A 7 -9.93 2.37 3.53
N ARG A 8 -11.11 1.73 3.48
CA ARG A 8 -11.46 0.66 4.44
C ARG A 8 -10.50 -0.52 4.34
N TYR A 9 -10.13 -0.93 3.12
CA TYR A 9 -9.15 -1.97 2.86
C TYR A 9 -7.77 -1.59 3.40
N ALA A 10 -7.25 -0.42 3.00
CA ALA A 10 -5.96 0.08 3.46
C ALA A 10 -5.89 0.12 4.99
N LYS A 11 -6.94 0.66 5.64
CA LYS A 11 -7.02 0.74 7.10
C LYS A 11 -7.08 -0.63 7.76
N ALA A 12 -7.90 -1.54 7.28
CA ALA A 12 -8.11 -2.85 7.90
C ALA A 12 -6.90 -3.78 7.73
N MET A 13 -6.19 -3.68 6.60
CA MET A 13 -4.99 -4.48 6.32
C MET A 13 -3.74 -4.00 7.06
N MET A 14 -3.79 -2.86 7.76
CA MET A 14 -2.70 -2.39 8.62
C MET A 14 -2.35 -3.37 9.75
N THR A 15 -3.25 -4.29 10.11
CA THR A 15 -2.98 -5.38 11.08
C THR A 15 -1.69 -6.16 10.76
N TRP A 16 -1.31 -6.23 9.48
CA TRP A 16 -0.10 -6.93 9.03
C TRP A 16 1.20 -6.12 9.17
N GLY A 17 1.14 -4.84 9.58
CA GLY A 17 2.33 -4.02 9.82
C GLY A 17 3.17 -3.70 8.58
N GLN A 18 2.60 -3.80 7.38
CA GLN A 18 3.29 -3.62 6.10
C GLN A 18 3.05 -2.24 5.46
N GLY A 19 2.62 -1.27 6.26
CA GLY A 19 2.27 0.08 5.78
C GLY A 19 0.93 0.13 5.06
N TYR A 20 0.87 0.91 3.97
CA TYR A 20 -0.37 1.16 3.23
C TYR A 20 -0.68 0.01 2.27
N ALA A 21 -1.85 -0.62 2.43
CA ALA A 21 -2.32 -1.68 1.54
C ALA A 21 -3.12 -1.12 0.35
N LEU A 22 -2.76 -1.53 -0.87
CA LEU A 22 -3.45 -1.13 -2.09
C LEU A 22 -4.55 -2.13 -2.44
N PHE A 23 -5.81 -1.67 -2.43
CA PHE A 23 -6.94 -2.48 -2.89
C PHE A 23 -6.89 -2.73 -4.40
N HIS A 24 -6.30 -1.79 -5.14
CA HIS A 24 -5.95 -1.92 -6.54
C HIS A 24 -4.43 -1.87 -6.67
N PRO A 25 -3.75 -3.04 -6.71
CA PRO A 25 -2.30 -3.12 -6.75
C PRO A 25 -1.70 -2.37 -7.96
N ALA A 26 -0.87 -1.37 -7.66
CA ALA A 26 -0.21 -0.52 -8.65
C ALA A 26 0.94 -1.26 -9.34
N SER A 27 1.14 -1.03 -10.63
CA SER A 27 2.20 -1.62 -11.43
C SER A 27 3.55 -0.92 -11.20
N ASP A 28 4.62 -1.69 -11.00
CA ASP A 28 5.98 -1.13 -10.96
C ASP A 28 6.50 -0.65 -12.32
N VAL A 29 5.87 -1.09 -13.41
CA VAL A 29 6.17 -0.68 -14.78
C VAL A 29 5.27 0.47 -15.23
N HIS A 30 3.94 0.27 -15.24
CA HIS A 30 3.00 1.24 -15.82
C HIS A 30 2.74 2.43 -14.91
N ASP A 31 2.54 2.18 -13.62
CA ASP A 31 2.28 3.23 -12.64
C ASP A 31 3.58 3.74 -12.00
N GLN A 32 4.72 3.13 -12.37
CA GLN A 32 6.05 3.40 -11.81
C GLN A 32 6.08 3.26 -10.28
N ALA A 33 5.22 2.42 -9.71
CA ALA A 33 5.12 2.26 -8.26
C ALA A 33 6.31 1.42 -7.75
N LYS A 34 7.31 2.08 -7.17
CA LYS A 34 8.52 1.44 -6.64
C LYS A 34 9.19 2.32 -5.57
N PRO A 35 10.08 1.75 -4.73
CA PRO A 35 10.84 2.54 -3.77
C PRO A 35 11.64 3.65 -4.44
N GLY A 36 11.62 4.84 -3.83
CA GLY A 36 12.21 6.06 -4.35
C GLY A 36 11.28 6.87 -5.24
N VAL A 37 10.03 6.45 -5.45
CA VAL A 37 9.05 7.26 -6.20
C VAL A 37 8.18 8.07 -5.26
N CYS A 38 8.00 9.35 -5.62
CA CYS A 38 7.08 10.29 -5.00
C CYS A 38 5.77 10.30 -5.79
N GLY A 39 4.64 10.21 -5.08
CA GLY A 39 3.31 10.14 -5.68
C GLY A 39 2.20 10.35 -4.67
N TYR A 40 0.95 10.15 -5.06
CA TYR A 40 -0.20 10.26 -4.15
C TYR A 40 -1.23 9.17 -4.42
N ILE A 41 -2.18 9.02 -3.50
CA ILE A 41 -3.36 8.16 -3.68
C ILE A 41 -4.55 9.07 -3.95
N ASP A 42 -5.16 8.93 -5.12
CA ASP A 42 -6.31 9.73 -5.52
C ASP A 42 -7.62 9.27 -4.83
N ASP A 43 -8.75 9.92 -5.16
CA ASP A 43 -10.07 9.58 -4.59
C ASP A 43 -10.57 8.17 -4.96
N SER A 44 -9.97 7.55 -5.98
CA SER A 44 -10.30 6.18 -6.42
C SER A 44 -9.46 5.11 -5.70
N GLY A 45 -8.44 5.53 -4.96
CA GLY A 45 -7.51 4.63 -4.29
C GLY A 45 -6.37 4.15 -5.19
N LEU A 46 -6.20 4.76 -6.37
CA LEU A 46 -5.13 4.43 -7.31
C LEU A 46 -3.89 5.26 -7.00
N TRP A 47 -2.73 4.67 -7.25
CA TRP A 47 -1.44 5.34 -7.15
C TRP A 47 -1.23 6.26 -8.35
N GLN A 48 -0.81 7.49 -8.08
CA GLN A 48 -0.45 8.49 -9.08
C GLN A 48 1.00 8.94 -8.86
N SER A 49 1.89 8.57 -9.77
CA SER A 49 3.30 8.96 -9.72
C SER A 49 3.48 10.44 -10.07
N ILE A 50 4.27 11.15 -9.28
CA ILE A 50 4.67 12.54 -9.53
C ILE A 50 6.08 12.57 -10.09
N ILE A 51 7.04 11.92 -9.41
CA ILE A 51 8.46 11.93 -9.81
C ILE A 51 9.23 10.75 -9.20
N ASP A 52 10.12 10.16 -10.00
CA ASP A 52 11.09 9.16 -9.54
C ASP A 52 12.35 9.85 -9.01
N LEU A 53 12.64 9.68 -7.72
CA LEU A 53 13.79 10.29 -7.06
C LEU A 53 15.13 9.63 -7.45
N ASN A 54 15.07 8.49 -8.13
CA ASN A 54 16.24 7.85 -8.71
C ASN A 54 16.57 8.39 -10.11
N ASP A 55 15.63 9.07 -10.76
CA ASP A 55 15.82 9.68 -12.07
C ASP A 55 16.36 11.11 -11.93
N LYS A 56 17.68 11.23 -11.99
CA LYS A 56 18.38 12.52 -11.93
C LYS A 56 18.00 13.47 -13.07
N ALA A 57 17.64 12.95 -14.24
CA ALA A 57 17.26 13.77 -15.38
C ALA A 57 15.86 14.35 -15.16
N ALA A 58 14.90 13.53 -14.73
CA ALA A 58 13.55 13.97 -14.39
C ALA A 58 13.56 15.02 -13.26
N LEU A 59 14.35 14.78 -12.19
CA LEU A 59 14.51 15.74 -11.10
C LEU A 59 15.04 17.09 -11.59
N LYS A 60 16.09 17.08 -12.42
CA LYS A 60 16.65 18.31 -12.99
C LYS A 60 15.64 19.05 -13.86
N GLN A 61 14.87 18.34 -14.69
CA GLN A 61 13.83 18.93 -15.53
C GLN A 61 12.70 19.54 -14.71
N ALA A 62 12.35 18.93 -13.58
CA ALA A 62 11.35 19.44 -12.64
C ALA A 62 11.85 20.63 -11.79
N GLY A 63 13.16 20.91 -11.80
CA GLY A 63 13.79 21.90 -10.93
C GLY A 63 13.90 21.43 -9.48
N LEU A 64 14.00 20.12 -9.26
CA LEU A 64 14.08 19.47 -7.96
C LEU A 64 15.52 18.98 -7.68
N ALA A 65 15.99 19.17 -6.45
CA ALA A 65 17.21 18.52 -6.00
C ALA A 65 16.97 17.02 -5.78
N GLY A 66 17.99 16.16 -5.85
CA GLY A 66 17.86 14.75 -5.49
C GLY A 66 18.01 14.51 -3.97
N PRO A 67 17.52 13.38 -3.44
CA PRO A 67 17.61 13.04 -2.01
C PRO A 67 19.02 12.63 -1.55
N GLY A 68 20.08 12.90 -2.33
CA GLY A 68 21.42 12.38 -2.10
C GLY A 68 21.61 10.98 -2.68
N VAL A 69 22.36 10.12 -1.99
CA VAL A 69 22.68 8.75 -2.42
C VAL A 69 22.06 7.73 -1.46
N PRO A 70 20.74 7.49 -1.53
CA PRO A 70 20.13 6.43 -0.76
C PRO A 70 20.57 5.05 -1.30
N VAL A 71 20.93 4.13 -0.40
CA VAL A 71 21.37 2.77 -0.79
C VAL A 71 20.18 1.82 -0.73
N LEU A 72 19.80 1.26 -1.88
CA LEU A 72 18.76 0.26 -1.97
C LEU A 72 19.30 -1.09 -1.46
N LYS A 73 18.54 -1.76 -0.59
CA LYS A 73 18.90 -3.13 -0.19
C LYS A 73 18.65 -4.12 -1.33
N PRO A 74 19.45 -5.20 -1.43
CA PRO A 74 19.13 -6.32 -2.31
C PRO A 74 17.69 -6.78 -2.08
N ALA A 75 16.98 -7.10 -3.16
CA ALA A 75 15.62 -7.58 -3.06
C ALA A 75 15.57 -8.91 -2.30
N TYR A 76 14.55 -9.05 -1.47
CA TYR A 76 14.27 -10.26 -0.71
C TYR A 76 12.94 -10.85 -1.21
N PHE A 77 12.85 -12.17 -1.26
CA PHE A 77 11.64 -12.88 -1.70
C PHE A 77 11.16 -13.78 -0.58
N GLU A 78 9.85 -13.83 -0.38
CA GLU A 78 9.21 -14.71 0.59
C GLU A 78 7.85 -15.20 0.07
N THR A 79 7.45 -16.42 0.43
CA THR A 79 6.08 -16.85 0.19
C THR A 79 5.18 -16.37 1.31
N TRP A 80 4.03 -15.82 0.96
CA TRP A 80 2.98 -15.49 1.90
C TRP A 80 1.90 -16.56 1.93
N GLY A 81 1.47 -16.94 3.13
CA GLY A 81 0.15 -17.51 3.31
C GLY A 81 -0.94 -16.45 3.09
N PRO A 82 -2.22 -16.85 3.10
CA PRO A 82 -3.33 -15.91 3.00
C PRO A 82 -3.24 -14.82 4.07
N LYS A 83 -3.41 -13.56 3.67
CA LYS A 83 -3.52 -12.41 4.57
C LYS A 83 -4.97 -11.96 4.61
N TYR A 84 -5.48 -11.63 5.79
CA TYR A 84 -6.87 -11.23 5.96
C TYR A 84 -7.00 -10.22 7.10
N THR A 85 -8.15 -9.55 7.16
CA THR A 85 -8.43 -8.57 8.22
C THR A 85 -8.78 -9.28 9.54
N ASP A 86 -8.65 -8.58 10.67
CA ASP A 86 -8.95 -9.14 12.01
C ASP A 86 -10.43 -9.57 12.20
N THR A 87 -11.29 -9.12 11.29
CA THR A 87 -12.72 -9.45 11.18
C THR A 87 -12.99 -10.71 10.35
N VAL A 88 -11.96 -11.48 10.01
CA VAL A 88 -12.06 -12.74 9.28
C VAL A 88 -11.58 -13.88 10.17
N THR A 89 -12.38 -14.93 10.27
CA THR A 89 -11.97 -16.21 10.84
C THR A 89 -11.59 -17.18 9.74
N GLU A 90 -10.44 -17.83 9.89
CA GLU A 90 -10.00 -18.95 9.07
C GLU A 90 -10.41 -20.28 9.74
N SER A 91 -10.95 -21.21 8.94
CA SER A 91 -11.21 -22.58 9.38
C SER A 91 -10.92 -23.58 8.27
N LYS A 92 -10.53 -24.80 8.63
CA LYS A 92 -10.42 -25.89 7.64
C LYS A 92 -11.82 -26.35 7.28
N ALA A 93 -12.18 -26.26 6.00
CA ALA A 93 -13.46 -26.76 5.54
C ALA A 93 -13.45 -28.29 5.59
N LYS A 94 -14.52 -28.90 6.13
CA LYS A 94 -14.67 -30.36 6.09
C LYS A 94 -14.85 -30.78 4.65
N ALA A 95 -13.97 -31.66 4.17
CA ALA A 95 -14.15 -32.35 2.90
C ALA A 95 -15.24 -33.43 3.08
N GLU A 96 -16.50 -33.02 3.22
CA GLU A 96 -17.61 -33.97 3.11
C GLU A 96 -17.89 -34.25 1.63
N ALA A 97 -18.24 -35.49 1.33
CA ALA A 97 -18.38 -36.03 -0.03
C ALA A 97 -19.32 -35.17 -0.88
N GLY A 98 -18.73 -34.40 -1.79
CA GLY A 98 -19.41 -33.36 -2.56
C GLY A 98 -18.65 -32.05 -2.45
N VAL A 99 -17.49 -32.00 -3.12
CA VAL A 99 -16.72 -30.81 -3.52
C VAL A 99 -17.35 -29.49 -3.05
N ALA A 100 -16.71 -28.76 -2.13
CA ALA A 100 -17.07 -27.36 -1.90
C ALA A 100 -17.24 -26.69 -3.28
N ALA A 101 -18.47 -26.28 -3.61
CA ALA A 101 -18.93 -26.16 -4.99
C ALA A 101 -17.90 -25.41 -5.87
N GLY A 102 -17.34 -26.14 -6.85
CA GLY A 102 -16.40 -25.60 -7.83
C GLY A 102 -14.91 -25.80 -7.57
N ILE A 103 -14.46 -26.44 -6.48
CA ILE A 103 -13.02 -26.71 -6.22
C ILE A 103 -12.58 -28.11 -6.68
N PRO A 104 -11.62 -28.25 -7.62
CA PRO A 104 -11.15 -29.56 -8.07
C PRO A 104 -10.58 -30.45 -6.96
N VAL A 105 -10.70 -31.78 -7.13
CA VAL A 105 -10.29 -32.79 -6.13
C VAL A 105 -8.78 -32.89 -5.92
N ASP A 106 -7.97 -32.32 -6.81
CA ASP A 106 -6.50 -32.28 -6.69
C ASP A 106 -6.01 -31.18 -5.73
N PHE A 107 -6.91 -30.39 -5.16
CA PHE A 107 -6.60 -29.44 -4.08
C PHE A 107 -6.68 -30.15 -2.72
N SER A 108 -5.51 -30.35 -2.11
CA SER A 108 -5.35 -31.13 -0.88
C SER A 108 -5.81 -30.42 0.39
N THR A 109 -5.91 -29.09 0.39
CA THR A 109 -6.35 -28.31 1.55
C THR A 109 -7.49 -27.37 1.16
N LEU A 110 -8.59 -27.38 1.92
CA LEU A 110 -9.70 -26.44 1.79
C LEU A 110 -9.74 -25.53 3.02
N LEU A 111 -9.66 -24.22 2.79
CA LEU A 111 -9.75 -23.18 3.81
C LEU A 111 -11.01 -22.34 3.59
N GLU A 112 -11.82 -22.18 4.62
CA GLU A 112 -12.94 -21.24 4.63
C GLU A 112 -12.53 -19.98 5.41
N TYR A 113 -12.68 -18.83 4.75
CA TYR A 113 -12.55 -17.51 5.36
C TYR A 113 -13.93 -16.89 5.50
N ARG A 114 -14.32 -16.55 6.73
CA ARG A 114 -15.65 -16.03 7.04
C ARG A 114 -15.56 -14.68 7.74
N ALA A 115 -16.31 -13.70 7.24
CA ALA A 115 -16.45 -12.40 7.88
C ALA A 115 -17.28 -12.54 9.17
N THR A 116 -16.69 -12.16 10.30
CA THR A 116 -17.37 -12.14 11.61
C THR A 116 -18.13 -10.85 11.84
N GLU A 117 -17.54 -9.71 11.43
CA GLU A 117 -18.19 -8.41 11.51
C GLU A 117 -17.59 -7.35 10.59
N GLY A 118 -18.30 -6.23 10.41
CA GLY A 118 -17.74 -5.03 9.78
C GLY A 118 -17.23 -5.23 8.35
N PHE A 119 -16.14 -4.50 8.03
CA PHE A 119 -15.39 -4.70 6.80
C PHE A 119 -14.50 -5.93 6.94
N ALA A 120 -14.47 -6.79 5.94
CA ALA A 120 -13.61 -7.96 5.92
C ALA A 120 -12.92 -8.11 4.57
N ALA A 121 -11.67 -8.56 4.54
CA ALA A 121 -10.95 -8.81 3.30
C ALA A 121 -9.98 -9.99 3.40
N VAL A 122 -9.72 -10.62 2.26
CA VAL A 122 -8.75 -11.70 2.07
C VAL A 122 -7.88 -11.37 0.87
N LEU A 123 -6.58 -11.49 1.05
CA LEU A 123 -5.52 -11.29 0.07
C LEU A 123 -4.72 -12.58 -0.08
N LEU A 124 -4.57 -13.05 -1.32
CA LEU A 124 -3.76 -14.21 -1.69
C LEU A 124 -2.69 -13.79 -2.71
N CYS A 125 -1.51 -14.40 -2.59
CA CYS A 125 -0.40 -14.25 -3.54
C CYS A 125 -0.02 -15.63 -4.08
N GLY A 126 -0.22 -15.85 -5.39
CA GLY A 126 0.12 -17.10 -6.07
C GLY A 126 1.62 -17.28 -6.32
N ASP A 127 2.38 -16.19 -6.32
CA ASP A 127 3.84 -16.17 -6.43
C ASP A 127 4.52 -15.64 -5.15
N ALA A 128 5.85 -15.82 -5.10
CA ALA A 128 6.67 -15.25 -4.05
C ALA A 128 6.58 -13.73 -4.07
N VAL A 129 6.37 -13.13 -2.90
CA VAL A 129 6.30 -11.69 -2.71
C VAL A 129 7.73 -11.14 -2.63
N LYS A 130 7.98 -10.07 -3.39
CA LYS A 130 9.25 -9.37 -3.46
C LYS A 130 9.22 -8.16 -2.55
N LEU A 131 10.11 -8.12 -1.58
CA LEU A 131 10.41 -6.97 -0.75
C LEU A 131 11.56 -6.17 -1.37
N THR A 132 11.33 -4.89 -1.62
CA THR A 132 12.36 -3.94 -2.05
C THR A 132 12.32 -2.72 -1.13
N MET A 133 13.48 -2.27 -0.61
CA MET A 133 13.49 -1.18 0.37
C MET A 133 14.79 -0.36 0.45
N TYR A 134 14.61 0.89 0.86
CA TYR A 134 15.66 1.74 1.44
C TYR A 134 15.60 1.67 2.97
N PRO A 135 16.72 1.36 3.64
CA PRO A 135 16.74 1.25 5.10
C PRO A 135 16.66 2.60 5.83
N HIS A 136 17.06 3.69 5.17
CA HIS A 136 17.12 5.01 5.78
C HIS A 136 16.10 5.95 5.14
N LYS A 137 15.11 6.39 5.93
CA LYS A 137 14.07 7.32 5.48
C LYS A 137 14.51 8.80 5.54
N TYR A 138 15.55 9.11 6.32
CA TYR A 138 16.01 10.48 6.55
C TYR A 138 16.33 11.28 5.26
N PRO A 139 17.04 10.73 4.26
CA PRO A 139 17.34 11.47 3.03
C PRO A 139 16.07 11.86 2.25
N PHE A 140 15.09 10.96 2.19
CA PHE A 140 13.79 11.21 1.57
C PHE A 140 12.96 12.23 2.34
N ARG A 141 13.03 12.21 3.68
CA ARG A 141 12.35 13.20 4.52
C ARG A 141 12.90 14.61 4.31
N ARG A 142 14.23 14.75 4.29
CA ARG A 142 14.89 16.02 4.00
C ARG A 142 14.53 16.51 2.60
N TRP A 143 14.62 15.63 1.60
CA TRP A 143 14.23 15.94 0.23
C TRP A 143 12.79 16.48 0.15
N ALA A 144 11.84 15.79 0.77
CA ALA A 144 10.44 16.20 0.74
C ALA A 144 10.23 17.57 1.38
N LYS A 145 10.92 17.88 2.49
CA LYS A 145 10.88 19.21 3.12
C LYS A 145 11.41 20.29 2.18
N ASP A 146 12.57 20.06 1.59
CA ASP A 146 13.26 21.03 0.71
C ASP A 146 12.47 21.28 -0.59
N ASN A 147 11.60 20.34 -0.99
CA ASN A 147 10.91 20.37 -2.29
C ASN A 147 9.37 20.48 -2.18
N ALA A 148 8.78 20.50 -0.99
CA ALA A 148 7.33 20.44 -0.79
C ALA A 148 6.57 21.55 -1.53
N GLN A 149 7.09 22.79 -1.51
CA GLN A 149 6.50 23.91 -2.23
C GLN A 149 6.45 23.65 -3.74
N ARG A 150 7.56 23.15 -4.29
CA ARG A 150 7.66 22.86 -5.73
C ARG A 150 6.74 21.71 -6.14
N ILE A 151 6.64 20.66 -5.31
CA ILE A 151 5.69 19.56 -5.52
C ILE A 151 4.25 20.08 -5.53
N LEU A 152 3.87 20.94 -4.57
CA LEU A 152 2.54 21.55 -4.51
C LEU A 152 2.22 22.41 -5.75
N GLN A 153 3.22 23.11 -6.29
CA GLN A 153 3.07 23.89 -7.54
C GLN A 153 2.95 23.01 -8.78
N MET A 154 3.67 21.90 -8.84
CA MET A 154 3.64 20.97 -9.97
C MET A 154 2.38 20.11 -9.99
N CYS A 155 1.88 19.73 -8.82
CA CYS A 155 0.75 18.83 -8.65
C CYS A 155 -0.20 19.37 -7.57
N GLY A 156 -1.19 20.18 -7.96
CA GLY A 156 -2.13 20.79 -7.02
C GLY A 156 -2.96 19.79 -6.22
N ASP A 157 -3.17 18.57 -6.75
CA ASP A 157 -3.93 17.51 -6.08
C ASP A 157 -3.32 17.08 -4.74
N VAL A 158 -2.00 17.25 -4.57
CA VAL A 158 -1.35 16.94 -3.28
C VAL A 158 -1.83 17.86 -2.15
N ALA A 159 -2.41 19.03 -2.45
CA ALA A 159 -3.04 19.89 -1.44
C ALA A 159 -4.20 19.17 -0.73
N LYS A 160 -4.93 18.33 -1.47
CA LYS A 160 -6.07 17.55 -0.97
C LYS A 160 -5.63 16.20 -0.43
N HIS A 161 -4.80 15.48 -1.18
CA HIS A 161 -4.46 14.08 -0.90
C HIS A 161 -3.24 13.94 0.03
N GLY A 162 -2.40 14.97 0.11
CA GLY A 162 -1.01 14.79 0.52
C GLY A 162 -0.21 14.05 -0.55
N PHE A 163 1.04 13.73 -0.25
CA PHE A 163 1.87 12.87 -1.09
C PHE A 163 2.68 11.89 -0.24
N TYR A 164 3.10 10.81 -0.87
CA TYR A 164 3.93 9.77 -0.29
C TYR A 164 5.29 9.75 -0.99
N VAL A 165 6.32 9.37 -0.25
CA VAL A 165 7.58 8.86 -0.82
C VAL A 165 7.68 7.40 -0.44
N MET A 166 7.53 6.50 -1.41
CA MET A 166 7.68 5.07 -1.18
C MET A 166 9.13 4.76 -0.84
N THR A 167 9.38 4.14 0.31
CA THR A 167 10.73 3.65 0.67
C THR A 167 10.78 2.14 0.76
N THR A 168 9.64 1.47 0.77
CA THR A 168 9.52 0.03 0.90
C THR A 168 8.30 -0.44 0.13
N THR A 169 8.41 -1.54 -0.59
CA THR A 169 7.29 -2.14 -1.32
C THR A 169 7.31 -3.66 -1.16
N TRP A 170 6.12 -4.24 -1.05
CA TRP A 170 5.87 -5.67 -1.22
C TRP A 170 5.07 -5.87 -2.50
N SER A 171 5.62 -6.63 -3.45
CA SER A 171 5.00 -6.82 -4.77
C SER A 171 4.90 -8.28 -5.15
N ALA A 172 3.90 -8.62 -5.98
CA ALA A 172 3.65 -9.96 -6.50
C ALA A 172 3.14 -9.90 -7.96
N GLN A 173 3.15 -11.02 -8.66
CA GLN A 173 2.69 -11.16 -10.04
C GLN A 173 1.29 -11.74 -10.16
N ASP A 174 0.84 -12.57 -9.23
CA ASP A 174 -0.49 -13.19 -9.23
C ASP A 174 -1.20 -12.93 -7.92
N ILE A 175 -2.11 -11.96 -7.93
CA ILE A 175 -2.75 -11.41 -6.74
C ILE A 175 -4.26 -11.64 -6.82
N TYR A 176 -4.84 -12.06 -5.70
CA TYR A 176 -6.28 -12.20 -5.54
C TYR A 176 -6.73 -11.44 -4.30
N ILE A 177 -7.66 -10.50 -4.48
CA ILE A 177 -8.25 -9.74 -3.37
C ILE A 177 -9.76 -9.97 -3.38
N ASN A 178 -10.32 -10.27 -2.22
CA ASN A 178 -11.77 -10.26 -2.00
C ASN A 178 -12.08 -9.40 -0.77
N ALA A 179 -13.09 -8.55 -0.85
CA ALA A 179 -13.45 -7.66 0.24
C ALA A 179 -14.96 -7.51 0.35
N TRP A 180 -15.46 -7.55 1.58
CA TRP A 180 -16.87 -7.49 1.92
C TRP A 180 -17.15 -6.33 2.87
N ALA A 181 -18.27 -5.64 2.62
CA ALA A 181 -18.73 -4.55 3.49
C ALA A 181 -19.66 -5.03 4.62
N ASN A 182 -20.23 -6.23 4.49
CA ASN A 182 -21.31 -6.76 5.32
C ASN A 182 -20.94 -8.11 5.96
N ARG A 183 -21.60 -8.41 7.08
CA ARG A 183 -21.50 -9.68 7.81
C ARG A 183 -22.08 -10.84 6.98
N ALA A 184 -21.69 -12.08 7.31
CA ALA A 184 -22.16 -13.33 6.68
C ALA A 184 -21.60 -13.67 5.29
N ASN A 185 -20.56 -12.99 4.83
CA ASN A 185 -19.81 -13.42 3.64
C ASN A 185 -18.75 -14.44 4.03
N SER A 186 -18.62 -15.51 3.25
CA SER A 186 -17.48 -16.41 3.31
C SER A 186 -17.00 -16.80 1.92
N VAL A 187 -15.74 -17.19 1.84
CA VAL A 187 -15.13 -17.77 0.65
C VAL A 187 -14.38 -19.03 1.02
N THR A 188 -14.45 -20.03 0.14
CA THR A 188 -13.67 -21.25 0.28
C THR A 188 -12.55 -21.22 -0.74
N ILE A 189 -11.33 -21.48 -0.28
CA ILE A 189 -10.13 -21.53 -1.11
C ILE A 189 -9.54 -22.92 -1.01
N GLY A 190 -9.34 -23.54 -2.17
CA GLY A 190 -8.51 -24.72 -2.32
C GLY A 190 -7.06 -24.32 -2.49
N VAL A 191 -6.16 -24.97 -1.76
CA VAL A 191 -4.70 -24.86 -1.93
C VAL A 191 -4.14 -26.18 -2.43
N LYS A 192 -3.40 -26.15 -3.53
CA LYS A 192 -2.71 -27.33 -4.06
C LYS A 192 -1.40 -27.51 -3.30
N GLY A 193 -1.30 -28.58 -2.52
CA GLY A 193 -0.19 -28.82 -1.61
C GLY A 193 -0.45 -28.30 -0.19
N SER A 194 0.61 -27.85 0.49
CA SER A 194 0.56 -27.31 1.84
C SER A 194 0.27 -25.81 1.82
N VAL A 195 -0.47 -25.31 2.82
CA VAL A 195 -0.65 -23.87 3.04
C VAL A 195 0.71 -23.25 3.34
N PRO A 196 1.16 -22.23 2.58
CA PRO A 196 2.44 -21.61 2.84
C PRO A 196 2.47 -20.96 4.22
N GLN A 197 3.53 -21.24 4.97
CA GLN A 197 3.87 -20.48 6.17
C GLN A 197 4.85 -19.37 5.81
N ALA A 198 4.70 -18.20 6.42
CA ALA A 198 5.58 -17.06 6.19
C ALA A 198 7.05 -17.45 6.46
N GLY A 199 7.96 -17.03 5.58
CA GLY A 199 9.41 -17.15 5.78
C GLY A 199 10.12 -18.29 5.02
N THR A 200 9.41 -19.09 4.23
CA THR A 200 10.04 -20.03 3.27
C THR A 200 9.86 -19.54 1.84
N VAL A 201 10.92 -19.57 1.03
CA VAL A 201 10.81 -19.38 -0.42
C VAL A 201 10.34 -20.70 -0.99
N SER A 202 9.02 -20.88 -1.08
CA SER A 202 8.42 -22.00 -1.80
C SER A 202 8.13 -21.58 -3.24
N GLY A 203 8.15 -22.53 -4.17
CA GLY A 203 7.64 -22.29 -5.53
C GLY A 203 6.19 -21.80 -5.53
N SER A 204 5.71 -21.36 -6.70
CA SER A 204 4.36 -20.82 -6.91
C SER A 204 3.27 -21.67 -6.25
N VAL A 205 2.33 -21.02 -5.59
CA VAL A 205 1.21 -21.62 -4.87
C VAL A 205 -0.04 -21.48 -5.72
N GLN A 206 -0.69 -22.61 -6.03
CA GLN A 206 -1.93 -22.60 -6.78
C GLN A 206 -3.11 -22.51 -5.83
N TYR A 207 -3.91 -21.46 -6.01
CA TYR A 207 -5.17 -21.25 -5.32
C TYR A 207 -6.33 -21.47 -6.27
N HIS A 208 -7.31 -22.27 -5.84
CA HIS A 208 -8.60 -22.36 -6.50
C HIS A 208 -9.68 -21.79 -5.61
N ARG A 209 -10.65 -21.10 -6.18
CA ARG A 209 -11.64 -20.33 -5.43
C ARG A 209 -13.01 -20.96 -5.65
N GLY A 210 -13.62 -21.49 -4.60
CA GLY A 210 -14.97 -22.06 -4.60
C GLY A 210 -15.98 -21.17 -3.87
N GLY A 211 -17.27 -21.37 -4.15
CA GLY A 211 -18.38 -20.64 -3.53
C GLY A 211 -19.15 -19.71 -4.47
N ALA A 212 -20.42 -19.46 -4.14
CA ALA A 212 -21.44 -18.82 -4.99
C ALA A 212 -21.39 -17.28 -5.05
N VAL A 213 -20.33 -16.62 -4.56
CA VAL A 213 -20.29 -15.16 -4.49
C VAL A 213 -19.11 -14.62 -5.30
N GLY A 214 -19.42 -13.97 -6.41
CA GLY A 214 -18.46 -13.14 -7.16
C GLY A 214 -17.86 -12.03 -6.27
N GLY A 215 -16.74 -11.44 -6.69
CA GLY A 215 -16.08 -10.37 -5.93
C GLY A 215 -14.57 -10.52 -5.78
N TRP A 216 -13.98 -11.59 -6.32
CA TRP A 216 -12.53 -11.69 -6.46
C TRP A 216 -12.04 -10.70 -7.52
N HIS A 217 -11.18 -9.79 -7.12
CA HIS A 217 -10.34 -9.01 -8.01
C HIS A 217 -9.04 -9.78 -8.24
N GLN A 218 -8.86 -10.26 -9.47
CA GLN A 218 -7.60 -10.87 -9.89
C GLN A 218 -6.73 -9.83 -10.59
N HIS A 219 -5.50 -9.69 -10.11
CA HIS A 219 -4.49 -8.83 -10.70
C HIS A 219 -3.30 -9.69 -11.08
N LYS A 220 -3.24 -10.05 -12.36
CA LYS A 220 -2.14 -10.83 -12.93
C LYS A 220 -1.23 -9.91 -13.73
N ALA A 221 0.05 -9.89 -13.39
CA ALA A 221 1.08 -9.15 -14.10
C ALA A 221 1.55 -9.94 -15.34
N VAL A 222 2.08 -9.23 -16.35
CA VAL A 222 2.60 -9.83 -17.59
C VAL A 222 4.11 -9.61 -17.67
N GLY A 223 4.86 -10.67 -18.00
CA GLY A 223 6.31 -10.61 -18.10
C GLY A 223 6.98 -10.38 -16.75
N ASP A 224 7.89 -9.40 -16.69
CA ASP A 224 8.63 -9.05 -15.47
C ASP A 224 7.93 -8.00 -14.59
N GLU A 225 6.75 -7.53 -15.00
CA GLU A 225 5.92 -6.61 -14.21
C GLU A 225 5.62 -7.25 -12.84
N ARG A 226 5.62 -6.43 -11.79
CA ARG A 226 5.09 -6.80 -10.48
C ARG A 226 4.14 -5.72 -9.98
N ARG A 227 3.14 -6.14 -9.23
CA ARG A 227 2.12 -5.26 -8.67
C ARG A 227 2.31 -5.08 -7.18
N ILE A 228 2.32 -3.82 -6.73
CA ILE A 228 2.56 -3.42 -5.36
C ILE A 228 1.29 -3.70 -4.54
N LEU A 229 1.40 -4.59 -3.57
CA LEU A 229 0.35 -4.97 -2.62
C LEU A 229 0.31 -4.02 -1.43
N PHE A 230 1.50 -3.75 -0.90
CA PHE A 230 1.74 -2.88 0.24
C PHE A 230 2.92 -1.98 -0.05
N PHE A 231 2.89 -0.77 0.49
CA PHE A 231 4.07 0.07 0.52
C PHE A 231 4.23 0.76 1.89
N GLY A 232 5.48 0.89 2.30
CA GLY A 232 5.91 1.71 3.41
C GLY A 232 6.69 2.92 2.92
N GLY A 233 6.78 3.95 3.74
CA GLY A 233 7.37 5.20 3.29
C GLY A 233 7.22 6.35 4.27
N LEU A 234 7.12 7.53 3.66
CA LEU A 234 6.81 8.78 4.31
C LEU A 234 5.53 9.34 3.70
N TYR A 235 4.64 9.87 4.51
CA TYR A 235 3.44 10.57 4.08
C TYR A 235 3.50 12.02 4.53
N PHE A 236 3.19 12.95 3.62
CA PHE A 236 3.19 14.38 3.85
C PHE A 236 1.81 14.95 3.55
N LYS A 237 1.20 15.59 4.54
CA LYS A 237 -0.15 16.14 4.43
C LYS A 237 -0.13 17.66 4.57
N PHE A 238 -0.70 18.35 3.59
CA PHE A 238 -0.90 19.80 3.64
C PHE A 238 -2.19 20.13 4.41
N ARG A 239 -2.11 21.08 5.34
CA ARG A 239 -3.24 21.65 6.08
C ARG A 239 -3.30 23.15 5.81
N ARG A 240 -4.36 23.61 5.16
CA ARG A 240 -4.52 25.03 4.81
C ARG A 240 -4.70 25.87 6.07
N LEU A 241 -3.81 26.83 6.28
CA LEU A 241 -3.90 27.84 7.34
C LEU A 241 -4.84 28.97 6.88
N ARG A 242 -5.69 29.47 7.78
CA ARG A 242 -6.57 30.60 7.46
C ARG A 242 -5.74 31.89 7.28
N LYS A 243 -6.13 32.71 6.30
CA LYS A 243 -5.45 33.90 5.71
C LYS A 243 -4.87 34.99 6.62
N SER A 244 -4.96 34.90 7.95
CA SER A 244 -4.31 35.86 8.85
C SER A 244 -3.04 35.25 9.41
N PHE A 245 -1.95 35.39 8.66
CA PHE A 245 -0.62 35.09 9.18
C PHE A 245 -0.30 36.02 10.34
N ARG A 246 -0.10 35.43 11.51
CA ARG A 246 0.78 35.99 12.52
C ARG A 246 1.93 35.01 12.65
N GLU A 247 3.14 35.51 12.49
CA GLU A 247 4.35 34.77 12.80
C GLU A 247 4.26 34.31 14.26
N VAL A 248 4.25 32.99 14.47
CA VAL A 248 4.29 32.40 15.80
C VAL A 248 5.70 31.87 15.99
N ALA A 249 6.41 32.44 16.96
CA ALA A 249 7.75 32.02 17.35
C ALA A 249 7.82 30.49 17.50
N GLN A 250 8.89 29.91 16.95
CA GLN A 250 9.14 28.48 16.83
C GLN A 250 8.97 27.70 18.17
N GLU A 251 9.17 28.38 19.29
CA GLU A 251 9.05 27.87 20.65
C GLU A 251 7.61 27.50 21.07
N LYS A 252 6.58 27.97 20.35
CA LYS A 252 5.16 27.81 20.71
C LYS A 252 4.40 26.79 19.86
N TRP A 253 5.11 25.96 19.10
CA TRP A 253 4.47 24.97 18.26
C TRP A 253 3.96 23.81 19.13
N ASN A 254 2.64 23.59 19.13
CA ASN A 254 2.02 22.48 19.86
C ASN A 254 2.35 21.15 19.15
N GLY A 255 3.41 20.49 19.62
CA GLY A 255 3.75 19.13 19.22
C GLY A 255 2.91 18.10 19.97
N THR A 256 2.29 17.16 19.23
CA THR A 256 2.17 15.68 19.46
C THR A 256 1.09 15.11 18.52
N LEU A 257 1.07 13.85 18.04
CA LEU A 257 1.77 12.60 18.33
C LEU A 257 1.99 11.84 17.01
N GLY A 258 3.24 11.55 16.69
CA GLY A 258 3.67 10.46 15.81
C GLY A 258 5.01 10.02 16.40
N ASP A 259 5.29 8.72 16.39
CA ASP A 259 6.58 8.12 16.71
C ASP A 259 7.71 9.10 16.35
N HIS A 260 8.63 9.33 17.30
CA HIS A 260 9.51 10.50 17.46
C HIS A 260 10.31 11.00 16.22
N GLU A 261 10.13 10.41 15.05
CA GLU A 261 10.65 10.84 13.76
C GLU A 261 9.72 11.77 12.96
N GLY A 262 8.44 11.93 13.32
CA GLY A 262 7.51 12.86 12.66
C GLY A 262 7.83 14.34 12.89
N GLY A 263 7.51 15.22 11.93
CA GLY A 263 7.76 16.66 12.05
C GLY A 263 6.83 17.55 11.22
N ILE A 264 6.65 18.79 11.68
CA ILE A 264 5.79 19.82 11.07
C ILE A 264 6.67 20.92 10.44
N PHE A 265 6.27 21.45 9.28
CA PHE A 265 6.91 22.61 8.66
C PHE A 265 5.90 23.44 7.85
N LEU A 266 6.21 24.70 7.55
CA LEU A 266 5.32 25.62 6.85
C LEU A 266 5.72 25.77 5.37
N VAL A 267 4.71 25.84 4.50
CA VAL A 267 4.87 26.05 3.05
C VAL A 267 3.92 27.15 2.60
N GLU A 268 4.44 28.17 1.95
CA GLU A 268 3.66 29.25 1.32
C GLU A 268 3.54 29.02 -0.19
N ASN A 269 2.33 29.16 -0.73
CA ASN A 269 2.09 29.05 -2.17
C ASN A 269 0.94 29.96 -2.61
N GLY A 270 1.22 30.91 -3.52
CA GLY A 270 0.19 31.74 -4.15
C GLY A 270 -0.65 32.60 -3.18
N GLY A 271 -0.06 33.11 -2.10
CA GLY A 271 -0.76 33.91 -1.08
C GLY A 271 -1.53 33.07 -0.05
N GLU A 272 -1.37 31.76 -0.08
CA GLU A 272 -1.87 30.82 0.92
C GLU A 272 -0.71 30.17 1.67
N ALA A 273 -1.01 29.66 2.86
CA ALA A 273 -0.07 28.83 3.57
C ALA A 273 -0.64 27.53 4.05
N TYR A 274 0.27 26.59 4.13
CA TYR A 274 0.03 25.22 4.47
C TYR A 274 0.98 24.82 5.58
N GLU A 275 0.42 24.24 6.62
CA GLU A 275 1.15 23.43 7.57
C GLU A 275 1.32 22.03 6.97
N VAL A 276 2.53 21.53 6.90
CA VAL A 276 2.84 20.21 6.35
C VAL A 276 3.27 19.27 7.46
N GLU A 277 2.45 18.25 7.68
CA GLU A 277 2.72 17.19 8.65
C GLU A 277 3.38 16.00 7.96
N SER A 278 4.43 15.44 8.56
CA SER A 278 5.13 14.26 8.05
C SER A 278 4.99 13.06 8.97
N HIS A 279 4.52 11.94 8.42
CA HIS A 279 4.31 10.67 9.10
C HIS A 279 5.14 9.56 8.46
N VAL A 280 5.51 8.56 9.27
CA VAL A 280 6.07 7.31 8.77
C VAL A 280 4.89 6.37 8.49
N VAL A 281 4.90 5.77 7.30
CA VAL A 281 3.93 4.74 6.88
C VAL A 281 4.62 3.41 6.73
#